data_AF-J3AVZ6-F1
#
_entry.id   AF-J3AVZ6-F1
#
_cell.length_a   1.000
_cell.length_b   1.000
_cell.length_c   1.000
_cell.angle_alpha   90.00
_cell.angle_beta   90.00
_cell.angle_gamma   90.00
#
_symmetry.space_group_name_H-M   'P 1'
#
loop_
_entity.id
_entity.type
_entity.pdbx_description
1 polymer ?
#
loop_
_entity_poly.entity_id
_entity_poly.type
_entity_poly.pdbx_seq_one_letter_code
_entity_poly.pdbx_strand_id
1 'polypeptide(L)' 'RRYGGRPHWGKLHSVSGDQLAALYPRWKDFLKVRAALDPDGRMLNPYLKGLFGV' A
#
# COMPACT_ATOMS: atom_id res chain seq x y z
N ARG A 1 -3.31 11.69 12.12
CA ARG A 1 -3.93 12.33 10.94
C ARG A 1 -3.65 13.84 10.83
N ARG A 2 -3.76 14.62 11.91
CA ARG A 2 -3.57 16.09 11.92
C ARG A 2 -2.29 16.62 11.25
N TYR A 3 -1.23 15.82 11.16
CA TYR A 3 0.07 16.22 10.60
C TYR A 3 0.55 15.37 9.41
N GLY A 4 -0.33 14.56 8.79
CA GLY A 4 0.05 13.77 7.61
C GLY A 4 1.12 12.68 7.85
N GLY A 5 1.35 12.27 9.10
CA GLY A 5 2.33 11.24 9.44
C GLY A 5 2.07 9.90 8.74
N ARG A 6 3.15 9.25 8.30
CA ARG A 6 3.13 7.95 7.62
C ARG A 6 3.59 6.86 8.56
N PRO A 7 2.91 5.70 8.62
CA PRO A 7 3.39 4.59 9.42
C PRO A 7 4.69 4.04 8.83
N HIS A 8 5.54 3.49 9.69
CA HIS A 8 6.74 2.79 9.25
C HIS A 8 6.36 1.39 8.75
N TRP A 9 6.64 1.08 7.49
CA TRP A 9 6.27 -0.19 6.86
C TRP A 9 6.81 -1.44 7.56
N GLY A 10 8.00 -1.36 8.15
CA GLY A 10 8.61 -2.45 8.91
C GLY A 10 8.13 -2.61 10.36
N LYS A 11 7.05 -1.94 10.77
CA LYS A 11 6.46 -2.07 12.12
C LYS A 11 4.95 -2.27 12.02
N LEU A 12 4.36 -2.85 13.08
CA LEU A 12 2.91 -3.00 13.17
C LEU A 12 2.22 -1.64 13.12
N HIS A 13 1.19 -1.54 12.28
CA HIS A 13 0.31 -0.39 12.20
C HIS A 13 -1.10 -0.82 11.78
N SER A 14 -2.10 -0.03 12.17
CA SER A 14 -3.53 -0.28 11.87
C SER A 14 -4.08 0.60 10.74
N VAL A 15 -3.21 1.25 9.97
CA VAL A 15 -3.59 2.15 8.87
C VAL A 15 -4.09 1.33 7.67
N SER A 16 -5.28 1.66 7.15
CA SER A 16 -5.91 0.97 6.02
C SER A 16 -5.33 1.37 4.66
N GLY A 17 -5.63 0.59 3.62
CA GLY A 17 -5.25 0.89 2.24
C GLY A 17 -5.71 2.27 1.78
N ASP A 18 -6.97 2.64 2.00
CA ASP A 18 -7.51 3.96 1.63
C ASP A 18 -6.80 5.11 2.36
N GLN A 19 -6.45 4.89 3.63
CA GLN A 19 -5.71 5.87 4.42
C GLN A 19 -4.29 6.04 3.88
N LEU A 20 -3.62 4.96 3.48
CA LEU A 20 -2.30 5.02 2.85
C LEU A 20 -2.40 5.68 1.47
N ALA A 21 -3.42 5.37 0.67
CA ALA A 21 -3.65 6.00 -0.62
C ALA A 21 -3.75 7.52 -0.53
N ALA A 22 -4.43 8.03 0.51
CA ALA A 22 -4.51 9.47 0.78
C ALA A 22 -3.16 10.09 1.24
N LEU A 23 -2.28 9.31 1.88
CA LEU A 23 -0.98 9.77 2.40
C LEU A 23 0.14 9.74 1.33
N TYR A 24 -0.02 8.95 0.27
CA TYR A 24 0.97 8.74 -0.78
C TYR A 24 0.42 9.20 -2.14
N PRO A 25 0.74 10.43 -2.62
CA PRO A 25 0.17 10.98 -3.85
C PRO A 25 0.37 10.11 -5.10
N ARG A 26 1.46 9.33 -5.16
CA ARG A 26 1.75 8.40 -6.25
C ARG A 26 1.33 6.95 -5.96
N TRP A 27 0.36 6.74 -5.07
CA TRP A 27 -0.15 5.42 -4.72
C TRP A 27 -0.59 4.62 -5.94
N LYS A 28 -1.39 5.24 -6.83
CA LYS A 28 -1.88 4.60 -8.06
C LYS A 28 -0.74 4.25 -9.02
N ASP A 29 0.29 5.09 -9.12
CA ASP A 29 1.44 4.82 -9.98
C ASP A 29 2.24 3.62 -9.47
N PHE A 30 2.43 3.52 -8.16
CA PHE A 30 3.05 2.35 -7.54
C PHE A 30 2.23 1.08 -7.82
N LEU A 31 0.90 1.12 -7.66
CA LEU A 31 0.05 -0.04 -7.96
C LEU A 31 0.14 -0.48 -9.43
N LYS A 32 0.25 0.48 -10.37
CA LYS A 32 0.45 0.17 -11.79
C LYS A 32 1.78 -0.53 -12.04
N VAL A 33 2.88 0.00 -11.51
CA VAL A 33 4.21 -0.62 -11.65
C VAL A 33 4.22 -2.02 -11.03
N ARG A 34 3.65 -2.16 -9.83
CA ARG A 34 3.50 -3.46 -9.15
C ARG A 34 2.75 -4.46 -10.03
N ALA A 35 1.59 -4.09 -10.56
CA ALA A 35 0.79 -4.98 -11.40
C ALA A 35 1.48 -5.35 -12.72
N ALA A 36 2.30 -4.45 -13.27
CA ALA A 36 3.07 -4.73 -14.49
C ALA A 36 4.24 -5.69 -14.25
N LEU A 37 4.91 -5.60 -13.09
CA LEU A 37 6.08 -6.44 -12.76
C LEU A 37 5.71 -7.76 -12.08
N ASP A 38 4.60 -7.78 -11.35
CA ASP A 38 4.09 -8.95 -10.62
C ASP A 38 2.58 -9.12 -10.86
N PRO A 39 2.18 -9.52 -12.09
CA PRO A 39 0.78 -9.64 -12.48
C PRO A 39 0.03 -10.71 -11.67
N ASP A 40 0.75 -11.76 -11.26
CA ASP A 40 0.20 -12.86 -10.46
C ASP A 40 0.21 -12.57 -8.95
N GLY A 41 0.81 -11.44 -8.52
CA GLY A 41 0.89 -11.07 -7.10
C GLY A 41 1.73 -12.02 -6.25
N ARG A 42 2.77 -12.64 -6.83
CA ARG A 42 3.64 -13.63 -6.15
C ARG A 42 4.44 -13.00 -5.01
N MET A 43 4.72 -11.70 -5.08
CA MET A 43 5.46 -10.97 -4.06
C MET A 43 4.56 -10.40 -2.95
N LEU A 44 3.24 -10.62 -3.02
CA LEU A 44 2.28 -10.09 -2.06
C LEU A 44 1.84 -11.13 -1.04
N ASN A 45 2.05 -10.83 0.23
CA ASN A 45 1.42 -11.56 1.34
C ASN A 45 -0.03 -11.07 1.57
N PRO A 46 -0.85 -11.79 2.38
CA PRO A 46 -2.24 -11.40 2.64
C PRO A 46 -2.42 -9.98 3.18
N TYR A 47 -1.46 -9.51 3.98
CA TYR A 47 -1.48 -8.15 4.51
C TYR A 47 -1.36 -7.11 3.39
N LEU A 48 -0.38 -7.26 2.49
CA LEU A 48 -0.19 -6.36 1.36
C LEU A 48 -1.34 -6.44 0.35
N LYS A 49 -1.90 -7.64 0.13
CA LYS A 49 -3.11 -7.84 -0.69
C LYS A 49 -4.28 -7.00 -0.16
N GLY A 50 -4.53 -7.06 1.15
CA GLY A 50 -5.55 -6.24 1.80
C GLY A 50 -5.28 -4.72 1.70
N LEU A 51 -4.02 -4.29 1.84
CA LEU A 51 -3.67 -2.88 1.70
C LEU A 51 -3.78 -2.36 0.26
N PHE A 52 -3.43 -3.18 -0.72
CA PHE A 52 -3.38 -2.79 -2.13
C PHE A 52 -4.68 -3.09 -2.91
N GLY A 53 -5.63 -3.82 -2.30
CA GLY A 53 -6.91 -4.18 -2.92
C GLY A 53 -6.77 -5.21 -4.04
N VAL A 54 -5.92 -6.22 -3.84
CA VAL A 54 -5.58 -7.28 -4.81
C VAL A 54 -5.97 -8.64 -4.28
#